data_AF-R7TXU9-F1
#
_entry.id   AF-R7TXU9-F1
#
_cell.length_a   1.000
_cell.length_b   1.000
_cell.length_c   1.000
_cell.angle_alpha   90.00
_cell.angle_beta   90.00
_cell.angle_gamma   90.00
#
_symmetry.space_group_name_H-M   'P 1'
#
loop_
_entity.id
_entity.type
_entity.pdbx_description
1 polymer ?
#
loop_
_entity_poly.entity_id
_entity_poly.type
_entity_poly.pdbx_seq_one_letter_code
_entity_poly.pdbx_strand_id
1 'polypeptide(L)' 'SKEKMKRGARRGCVRLKGAVIGIDDEDDSTFTITVDQKTFHFQARDSDEKEKWIDALEETILRHSQASKVRRQFC' A
#
# COMPACT_ATOMS: atom_id res chain seq x y z
N SER A 1 5.93 11.59 16.50
CA SER A 1 4.90 12.37 15.79
C SER A 1 3.55 11.66 15.65
N LYS A 2 3.01 11.06 16.73
CA LYS A 2 1.73 10.33 16.75
C LYS A 2 0.51 11.24 16.57
N GLU A 3 0.62 12.50 16.98
CA GLU A 3 -0.47 13.48 16.89
C GLU A 3 -0.85 13.84 15.45
N LYS A 4 0.09 13.70 14.50
CA LYS A 4 -0.11 13.99 13.07
C LYS A 4 -0.82 12.87 12.30
N MET A 5 -1.03 11.72 12.95
CA MET A 5 -1.66 10.51 12.40
C MET A 5 -3.16 10.39 12.78
N LYS A 6 -3.76 11.44 13.36
CA LYS A 6 -5.21 11.48 13.62
C LYS A 6 -5.97 11.81 12.32
N ARG A 7 -7.16 11.21 12.15
CA ARG A 7 -8.06 11.42 11.00
C ARG A 7 -8.49 12.90 10.94
N GLY A 8 -7.72 13.72 10.23
CA GLY A 8 -7.97 15.13 9.93
C GLY A 8 -8.23 15.33 8.43
N ALA A 9 -7.78 16.46 7.87
CA ALA A 9 -7.88 16.72 6.43
C ALA A 9 -7.06 15.70 5.60
N ARG A 10 -7.57 15.32 4.42
CA ARG A 10 -6.86 14.44 3.47
C ARG A 10 -5.53 15.08 3.08
N ARG A 11 -4.42 14.43 3.45
CA ARG A 11 -3.05 14.94 3.18
C ARG A 11 -2.44 14.44 1.88
N GLY A 12 -3.05 13.45 1.25
CA GLY A 12 -2.58 12.90 -0.02
C GLY A 12 -3.36 11.64 -0.42
N CYS A 13 -3.01 11.13 -1.60
CA CYS A 13 -3.44 9.84 -2.10
C CYS A 13 -2.24 9.13 -2.72
N VAL A 14 -2.06 7.85 -2.40
CA VAL A 14 -1.03 7.01 -3.00
C VAL A 14 -1.72 6.15 -4.06
N ARG A 15 -1.21 6.17 -5.29
CA ARG A 15 -1.75 5.34 -6.38
C ARG A 15 -1.09 3.97 -6.31
N LEU A 16 -1.87 2.93 -6.03
CA LEU A 16 -1.34 1.57 -5.86
C LEU A 16 -1.03 0.85 -7.19
N LYS A 17 -1.42 1.41 -8.35
CA LYS A 17 -1.08 0.78 -9.64
C LYS A 17 0.43 0.76 -9.84
N GLY A 18 1.02 -0.44 -9.88
CA GLY A 18 2.46 -0.63 -10.01
C GLY A 18 3.26 -0.29 -8.75
N ALA A 19 2.59 -0.18 -7.60
CA ALA A 19 3.28 -0.07 -6.32
C ALA A 19 3.92 -1.41 -5.94
N VAL A 20 5.04 -1.35 -5.22
CA VAL A 20 5.77 -2.49 -4.69
C VAL A 20 5.75 -2.41 -3.18
N ILE A 21 5.43 -3.53 -2.52
CA ILE A 21 5.46 -3.64 -1.06
C ILE A 21 6.82 -4.20 -0.65
N GLY A 22 7.48 -3.55 0.31
CA GLY A 22 8.72 -4.02 0.91
C GLY A 22 8.50 -4.42 2.37
N ILE A 23 8.96 -5.60 2.75
CA ILE A 23 8.93 -6.11 4.11
C ILE A 23 10.35 -5.98 4.67
N ASP A 24 10.47 -5.40 5.86
CA ASP A 24 11.73 -5.31 6.59
C ASP A 24 11.75 -6.41 7.67
N ASP A 25 12.81 -7.21 7.70
CA ASP A 25 12.93 -8.38 8.59
C ASP A 25 13.29 -7.99 10.03
N GLU A 26 13.67 -6.72 10.27
CA GLU A 26 14.12 -6.24 11.58
C GLU A 26 12.96 -5.77 12.48
N ASP A 27 11.81 -5.40 11.90
CA ASP A 27 10.62 -4.95 12.65
C ASP A 27 9.34 -5.61 12.13
N ASP A 28 8.84 -6.57 12.91
CA ASP A 28 7.66 -7.38 12.60
C ASP A 28 6.36 -6.56 12.38
N SER A 29 6.34 -5.27 12.69
CA SER A 29 5.16 -4.41 12.55
C SER A 29 5.31 -3.34 11.47
N THR A 30 6.45 -3.25 10.78
CA THR A 30 6.66 -2.25 9.72
C THR A 30 6.61 -2.83 8.33
N PHE A 31 6.19 -2.00 7.38
CA PHE A 31 6.24 -2.30 5.96
C PHE A 31 6.36 -1.02 5.15
N THR A 32 6.80 -1.15 3.90
CA THR A 32 6.95 -0.02 2.98
C THR A 32 6.11 -0.21 1.74
N ILE A 33 5.64 0.90 1.17
CA ILE A 33 5.03 0.93 -0.16
C ILE A 33 5.87 1.87 -1.01
N THR A 34 6.46 1.34 -2.08
CA THR A 34 7.25 2.09 -3.05
C THR A 34 6.46 2.27 -4.34
N VAL A 35 6.26 3.51 -4.78
CA VAL A 35 5.64 3.85 -6.06
C VAL A 35 6.29 5.09 -6.66
N ASP A 36 6.59 5.07 -7.95
CA ASP A 36 7.13 6.23 -8.69
C ASP A 36 8.37 6.84 -8.00
N GLN A 37 9.29 5.97 -7.54
CA GLN A 37 10.51 6.34 -6.81
C GLN A 37 10.27 6.99 -5.44
N LYS A 38 9.04 6.95 -4.92
CA LYS A 38 8.70 7.38 -3.56
C LYS A 38 8.38 6.19 -2.68
N THR A 39 9.07 6.09 -1.55
CA THR A 39 8.86 5.04 -0.55
C THR A 39 8.14 5.61 0.66
N PHE A 40 6.99 5.04 0.98
CA PHE A 40 6.17 5.36 2.13
C PHE A 40 6.36 4.28 3.18
N HIS A 41 6.64 4.68 4.43
CA HIS A 41 6.83 3.76 5.54
C HIS A 41 5.55 3.74 6.38
N PHE A 42 5.07 2.53 6.67
CA PHE A 42 3.90 2.26 7.48
C PHE A 42 4.29 1.39 8.66
N GLN A 43 3.63 1.63 9.79
CA GLN A 43 3.76 0.83 10.99
C GLN A 43 2.36 0.40 11.39
N ALA A 44 2.12 -0.91 11.34
CA ALA A 44 0.92 -1.54 11.85
C ALA A 44 0.97 -1.58 13.39
N ARG A 45 -0.16 -1.93 14.01
CA ARG A 45 -0.23 -2.13 15.45
C ARG A 45 0.58 -3.34 15.93
N ASP A 46 0.60 -4.39 15.11
CA ASP A 46 1.16 -5.70 15.39
C ASP A 46 1.35 -6.47 14.08
N SER A 47 2.03 -7.62 14.15
CA SER A 47 2.38 -8.45 13.00
C SER A 47 1.15 -9.01 12.25
N ASP A 48 0.07 -9.32 12.98
CA ASP A 48 -1.17 -9.82 12.39
C ASP A 48 -1.90 -8.71 11.60
N GLU A 49 -1.97 -7.50 12.17
CA GLU A 49 -2.49 -6.34 11.46
C GLU A 49 -1.61 -5.98 10.23
N LYS A 50 -0.28 -6.11 10.35
CA LYS A 50 0.64 -5.96 9.21
C LYS A 50 0.25 -6.92 8.09
N GLU A 51 0.13 -8.22 8.36
CA GLU A 51 -0.21 -9.22 7.35
C GLU A 51 -1.54 -8.91 6.65
N LYS A 52 -2.57 -8.50 7.38
CA LYS A 52 -3.86 -8.07 6.80
C LYS A 52 -3.71 -6.87 5.87
N TRP A 53 -2.87 -5.89 6.24
CA TRP A 53 -2.57 -4.76 5.37
C TRP A 53 -1.83 -5.19 4.11
N ILE A 54 -0.82 -6.05 4.25
CA ILE A 54 -0.06 -6.56 3.10
C ILE A 54 -1.00 -7.29 2.14
N ASP A 55 -1.77 -8.27 2.61
CA ASP A 55 -2.68 -9.07 1.79
C ASP A 55 -3.70 -8.19 1.04
N ALA A 56 -4.36 -7.27 1.74
CA ALA A 56 -5.34 -6.37 1.12
C ALA A 56 -4.70 -5.41 0.09
N LEU A 57 -3.48 -4.92 0.35
CA LEU A 57 -2.75 -4.04 -0.55
C LEU A 57 -2.25 -4.80 -1.78
N GLU A 58 -1.68 -5.99 -1.62
CA GLU A 58 -1.26 -6.86 -2.72
C GLU A 58 -2.44 -7.20 -3.62
N GLU A 59 -3.58 -7.60 -3.04
CA GLU A 59 -4.80 -7.88 -3.78
C GLU A 59 -5.26 -6.65 -4.58
N THR A 60 -5.23 -5.47 -3.96
CA THR A 60 -5.62 -4.22 -4.60
C THR A 60 -4.67 -3.84 -5.74
N ILE A 61 -3.36 -3.96 -5.54
CA ILE A 61 -2.33 -3.72 -6.56
C ILE A 61 -2.54 -4.67 -7.74
N LEU A 62 -2.76 -5.96 -7.47
CA LEU A 62 -2.99 -6.99 -8.46
C LEU A 62 -4.27 -6.70 -9.28
N ARG A 63 -5.39 -6.39 -8.60
CA ARG A 63 -6.65 -6.01 -9.25
C ARG A 63 -6.48 -4.79 -10.15
N HIS A 64 -5.78 -3.75 -9.70
CA HIS A 64 -5.53 -2.55 -10.51
C HIS A 64 -4.50 -2.74 -11.63
N SER A 65 -3.56 -3.67 -11.46
CA SER A 65 -2.62 -4.11 -12.50
C SER A 65 -3.36 -4.86 -13.62
N GLN A 66 -4.23 -5.82 -13.26
CA GLN A 66 -5.01 -6.61 -14.20
C GLN A 66 -6.18 -5.85 -14.85
N ALA A 67 -6.84 -4.93 -14.14
CA ALA A 67 -7.87 -4.05 -14.69
C ALA A 67 -7.34 -3.11 -15.80
N SER A 68 -6.02 -2.97 -15.92
CA SER A 68 -5.37 -2.27 -17.03
C SER A 68 -5.39 -3.06 -18.35
N LYS A 69 -5.63 -4.37 -18.31
CA LYS A 69 -5.68 -5.26 -19.49
C LYS A 69 -7.13 -5.47 -19.98
N VAL A 70 -8.13 -5.35 -19.10
CA VAL A 70 -9.57 -5.37 -19.45
C VAL A 70 -10.10 -3.95 -19.74
N ARG A 71 -9.31 -3.15 -20.48
CA ARG A 71 -9.83 -2.01 -21.26
C ARG A 71 -9.27 -2.01 -22.68
N ARG A 72 -8.93 -3.20 -23.20
CA ARG A 72 -8.98 -3.42 -24.65
C ARG A 72 -10.40 -3.82 -25.00
N GLN A 73 -11.14 -2.83 -25.49
CA GLN A 73 -12.04 -2.94 -26.63
C GLN A 73 -13.07 -4.07 -26.59
N PHE A 74 -14.30 -3.70 -26.24
CA PHE A 74 -15.44 -4.09 -27.07
C PHE A 74 -16.04 -2.79 -27.62
N CYS A 75 -16.41 -2.85 -28.91
CA CYS A 75 -16.72 -1.75 -29.83
C CYS A 75 -17.68 -0.69 -29.31
#